data_AF-A0A1M6FLU3-F1
#
_entry.id   AF-A0A1M6FLU3-F1
#
_cell.length_a   1.000
_cell.length_b   1.000
_cell.length_c   1.000
_cell.angle_alpha   90.00
_cell.angle_beta   90.00
_cell.angle_gamma   90.00
#
_symmetry.space_group_name_H-M   'P 1'
#
loop_
_entity.id
_entity.type
_entity.pdbx_description
1 polymer ?
#
loop_
_entity_poly.entity_id
_entity_poly.type
_entity_poly.pdbx_seq_one_letter_code
_entity_poly.pdbx_strand_id
1 'polypeptide(L)'
;MVPSPPAYSPRDFCQLPELFGRNPTVKFVRHPDGDERRGLAYASLMQHRFAIVVRGTLQRHGHNRKWLAEQTGMDYTRLGRLLNGHLPMRLSDIGKVGIVLDIAIPFRPEDFVGDQFTLRR
;
A
#
# COMPACT_ATOMS: atom_id res chain seq x y z
N MET A 1 19.84 6.48 18.32
CA MET A 1 18.92 5.31 18.26
C MET A 1 18.89 4.85 16.81
N VAL A 2 19.38 3.64 16.51
CA VAL A 2 19.28 3.09 15.15
C VAL A 2 17.81 2.66 14.94
N PRO A 3 17.10 3.15 13.92
CA PRO A 3 15.72 2.72 13.70
C PRO A 3 15.70 1.23 13.39
N SER A 4 14.90 0.47 14.13
CA SER A 4 14.69 -0.95 13.91
C SER A 4 14.23 -1.20 12.47
N PRO A 5 14.69 -2.28 11.81
CA PRO A 5 14.16 -2.64 10.51
C PRO A 5 12.64 -2.81 10.59
N PRO A 6 11.92 -2.57 9.48
CA PRO A 6 10.48 -2.73 9.44
C PRO A 6 10.11 -4.18 9.80
N ALA A 7 9.04 -4.36 10.57
CA ALA A 7 8.60 -5.68 11.02
C ALA A 7 8.23 -6.62 9.86
N TYR A 8 7.86 -6.08 8.69
CA TYR A 8 7.55 -6.86 7.49
C TYR A 8 7.65 -6.01 6.21
N SER A 9 7.65 -6.67 5.06
CA SER A 9 7.62 -6.07 3.73
C SER A 9 6.27 -6.38 3.07
N PRO A 10 5.39 -5.38 2.85
CA PRO A 10 4.06 -5.60 2.27
C PRO A 10 4.04 -6.39 0.96
N ARG A 11 5.06 -6.21 0.11
CA ARG A 11 5.14 -6.92 -1.19
C ARG A 11 5.35 -8.42 -1.04
N ASP A 12 5.78 -8.91 0.12
CA ASP A 12 6.00 -10.33 0.38
C ASP A 12 4.66 -11.10 0.49
N PHE A 13 3.54 -10.37 0.64
CA PHE A 13 2.19 -10.93 0.62
C PHE A 13 1.58 -11.00 -0.79
N CYS A 14 2.28 -10.48 -1.82
CA CYS A 14 1.92 -10.69 -3.23
C CYS A 14 2.57 -11.98 -3.76
N GLN A 15 1.86 -12.70 -4.64
CA GLN A 15 2.44 -13.83 -5.37
C GLN A 15 3.61 -13.40 -6.27
N LEU A 16 3.56 -12.17 -6.80
CA LEU A 16 4.60 -11.55 -7.61
C LEU A 16 4.98 -10.20 -6.98
N PRO A 17 5.96 -10.17 -6.05
CA PRO A 17 6.29 -8.98 -5.27
C PRO A 17 6.64 -7.75 -6.12
N GLU A 18 7.23 -7.92 -7.30
CA GLU A 18 7.64 -6.85 -8.22
C GLU A 18 6.47 -6.11 -8.88
N LEU A 19 5.29 -6.73 -8.86
CA LEU A 19 4.04 -6.15 -9.35
C LEU A 19 3.30 -5.35 -8.27
N PHE A 20 3.78 -5.37 -7.02
CA PHE A 20 3.18 -4.62 -5.93
C PHE A 20 3.07 -3.14 -6.26
N GLY A 21 1.87 -2.61 -6.04
CA GLY A 21 1.53 -1.21 -6.28
C GLY A 21 1.60 -0.79 -7.75
N ARG A 22 1.68 -1.74 -8.70
CA ARG A 22 1.77 -1.48 -10.15
C ARG A 22 0.71 -2.22 -10.96
N ASN A 23 0.48 -3.50 -10.66
CA ASN A 23 -0.53 -4.30 -11.33
C ASN A 23 -1.76 -4.46 -10.42
N PRO A 24 -2.95 -3.92 -10.80
CA PRO A 24 -4.15 -3.98 -9.96
C PRO A 24 -4.74 -5.40 -9.83
N THR A 25 -4.34 -6.34 -10.69
CA THR A 25 -4.86 -7.72 -10.69
C THR A 25 -3.91 -8.73 -10.05
N VAL A 26 -2.79 -8.28 -9.47
CA VAL A 26 -1.84 -9.18 -8.78
C VAL A 26 -2.56 -9.89 -7.63
N LYS A 27 -2.28 -11.19 -7.50
CA LYS A 27 -2.88 -12.02 -6.46
C LYS A 27 -2.09 -11.95 -5.16
N PHE A 28 -2.80 -12.00 -4.04
CA PHE A 28 -2.25 -12.04 -2.68
C PHE A 28 -2.34 -13.46 -2.12
N VAL A 29 -1.53 -13.74 -1.10
CA VAL A 29 -1.58 -15.01 -0.35
C VAL A 29 -2.96 -15.17 0.30
N ARG A 30 -3.69 -16.22 -0.09
CA ARG A 30 -5.10 -16.43 0.31
C ARG A 30 -5.29 -16.92 1.74
N HIS A 31 -4.27 -17.48 2.39
CA HIS A 31 -4.38 -18.03 3.74
C HIS A 31 -3.06 -17.89 4.52
N PRO A 32 -2.71 -16.69 5.00
CA PRO A 32 -1.57 -16.56 5.92
C PRO A 32 -1.90 -17.20 7.28
N ASP A 33 -0.94 -17.95 7.82
CA ASP A 33 -1.07 -18.65 9.10
C ASP A 33 -1.12 -17.66 10.28
N GLY A 34 -2.16 -17.75 11.11
CA GLY A 34 -2.36 -16.93 12.31
C GLY A 34 -3.02 -15.56 12.09
N ASP A 35 -3.66 -15.03 13.14
CA ASP A 35 -4.40 -13.75 13.08
C ASP A 35 -3.50 -12.55 12.76
N GLU A 36 -2.31 -12.48 13.35
CA GLU A 36 -1.36 -11.40 13.09
C GLU A 36 -0.99 -11.35 11.60
N ARG A 37 -0.63 -12.50 11.03
CA ARG A 37 -0.21 -12.60 9.63
C ARG A 37 -1.37 -12.31 8.67
N ARG A 38 -2.61 -12.65 9.04
CA ARG A 38 -3.83 -12.20 8.34
C ARG A 38 -3.94 -10.68 8.37
N GLY A 39 -3.78 -10.04 9.53
CA GLY A 39 -3.79 -8.59 9.66
C GLY A 39 -2.75 -7.90 8.76
N LEU A 40 -1.53 -8.43 8.71
CA LEU A 40 -0.46 -7.93 7.83
C LEU A 40 -0.80 -8.10 6.33
N ALA A 41 -1.41 -9.22 5.95
CA ALA A 41 -1.86 -9.43 4.57
C ALA A 41 -2.93 -8.43 4.15
N TYR A 42 -3.91 -8.16 5.01
CA TYR A 42 -4.92 -7.13 4.76
C TYR A 42 -4.31 -5.73 4.64
N ALA A 43 -3.43 -5.34 5.57
CA ALA A 43 -2.72 -4.07 5.51
C ALA A 43 -1.92 -3.93 4.20
N SER A 44 -1.27 -5.02 3.76
CA SER A 44 -0.51 -5.07 2.50
C SER A 44 -1.41 -4.90 1.28
N LEU A 45 -2.60 -5.52 1.26
CA LEU A 45 -3.59 -5.36 0.20
C LEU A 45 -4.10 -3.91 0.13
N MET A 46 -4.40 -3.30 1.29
CA MET A 46 -4.82 -1.90 1.35
C MET A 46 -3.74 -0.95 0.82
N GLN A 47 -2.49 -1.15 1.25
CA GLN A 47 -1.36 -0.36 0.78
C GLN A 47 -1.13 -0.55 -0.73
N HIS A 48 -1.30 -1.77 -1.24
CA HIS A 48 -1.21 -2.04 -2.68
C HIS A 48 -2.25 -1.23 -3.48
N ARG A 49 -3.51 -1.29 -3.06
CA ARG A 49 -4.61 -0.55 -3.69
C ARG A 49 -4.34 0.95 -3.66
N PHE A 50 -3.91 1.47 -2.51
CA PHE A 50 -3.55 2.88 -2.39
C PHE A 50 -2.38 3.26 -3.32
N ALA A 51 -1.33 2.44 -3.39
CA ALA A 51 -0.20 2.69 -4.28
C ALA A 51 -0.60 2.69 -5.78
N ILE A 52 -1.55 1.83 -6.18
CA ILE A 52 -2.15 1.84 -7.53
C ILE A 52 -2.85 3.18 -7.80
N VAL A 53 -3.71 3.62 -6.87
CA VAL A 53 -4.45 4.89 -7.00
C VAL A 53 -3.47 6.06 -7.10
N VAL A 54 -2.47 6.13 -6.22
CA VAL A 54 -1.42 7.16 -6.24
C VAL A 54 -0.74 7.23 -7.61
N ARG A 55 -0.31 6.09 -8.16
CA ARG A 55 0.37 6.08 -9.47
C ARG A 55 -0.56 6.49 -10.61
N GLY A 56 -1.79 5.98 -10.60
CA GLY A 56 -2.80 6.35 -11.61
C GLY A 56 -3.10 7.84 -11.58
N THR A 57 -3.21 8.43 -10.39
CA THR A 57 -3.43 9.87 -10.21
C THR A 57 -2.22 10.68 -10.67
N LEU A 58 -0.99 10.30 -10.29
CA LEU A 58 0.23 10.95 -10.80
C LEU A 58 0.28 10.94 -12.32
N GLN A 59 0.03 9.79 -12.95
CA GLN A 59 0.01 9.66 -14.40
C GLN A 59 -1.05 10.57 -15.03
N ARG A 60 -2.28 10.58 -14.49
CA ARG A 60 -3.40 11.40 -14.99
C ARG A 60 -3.08 12.89 -14.97
N HIS A 61 -2.35 13.36 -13.97
CA HIS A 61 -1.98 14.77 -13.82
C HIS A 61 -0.60 15.12 -14.42
N GLY A 62 0.06 14.17 -15.10
CA GLY A 62 1.39 14.41 -15.68
C GLY A 62 2.49 14.63 -14.63
N HIS A 63 2.29 14.17 -13.40
CA HIS A 63 3.26 14.27 -12.32
C HIS A 63 4.05 12.96 -12.16
N ASN A 64 5.21 13.07 -11.52
CA ASN A 64 6.04 11.93 -11.21
C ASN A 64 6.28 11.80 -9.69
N ARG A 65 6.95 10.73 -9.28
CA ARG A 65 7.23 10.48 -7.85
C ARG A 65 8.13 11.53 -7.21
N LYS A 66 9.00 12.19 -7.98
CA LYS A 66 9.88 13.25 -7.46
C LYS A 66 9.04 14.46 -7.06
N TRP A 67 8.13 14.87 -7.95
CA TRP A 67 7.14 15.91 -7.65
C TRP A 67 6.34 15.58 -6.38
N LEU A 68 5.84 14.34 -6.24
CA LEU A 68 5.08 13.96 -5.04
C LEU A 68 5.93 14.02 -3.77
N ALA A 69 7.18 13.57 -3.84
CA ALA A 69 8.11 13.65 -2.71
C ALA A 69 8.34 15.10 -2.27
N GLU A 70 8.54 16.02 -3.23
CA GLU A 70 8.69 17.45 -2.98
C GLU A 70 7.43 18.05 -2.32
N GLN A 71 6.24 17.76 -2.86
CA GLN A 71 4.98 18.30 -2.32
C GLN A 71 4.63 17.76 -0.94
N THR A 72 4.98 16.50 -0.66
CA THR A 72 4.69 15.86 0.64
C THR A 72 5.80 16.10 1.68
N GLY A 73 6.93 16.70 1.28
CA GLY A 73 8.14 16.79 2.10
C GLY A 73 8.73 15.43 2.48
N MET A 74 8.46 14.38 1.70
CA MET A 74 8.96 13.04 1.94
C MET A 74 10.28 12.82 1.22
N ASP A 75 11.15 12.00 1.81
CA ASP A 75 12.33 11.50 1.08
C ASP A 75 11.88 10.68 -0.15
N TYR A 76 12.47 10.99 -1.31
CA TYR A 76 12.13 10.36 -2.59
C TYR A 76 12.39 8.85 -2.57
N THR A 77 13.50 8.42 -1.95
CA THR A 77 13.85 7.00 -1.85
C THR A 77 12.83 6.26 -0.98
N ARG A 78 12.47 6.83 0.17
CA ARG A 78 11.46 6.30 1.08
C ARG A 78 10.10 6.21 0.39
N LEU A 79 9.65 7.26 -0.29
CA LEU A 79 8.39 7.23 -1.06
C LEU A 79 8.39 6.10 -2.08
N GLY A 80 9.50 5.93 -2.82
CA GLY A 80 9.69 4.81 -3.74
C GLY A 80 9.55 3.46 -3.04
N ARG A 81 10.18 3.27 -1.88
CA ARG A 81 10.10 2.04 -1.09
C ARG A 81 8.69 1.76 -0.58
N LEU A 82 7.95 2.77 -0.13
CA LEU A 82 6.55 2.64 0.27
C LEU A 82 5.65 2.20 -0.89
N LEU A 83 5.73 2.89 -2.04
CA LEU A 83 4.90 2.62 -3.22
C LEU A 83 5.25 1.29 -3.92
N ASN A 84 6.41 0.72 -3.62
CA ASN A 84 6.84 -0.60 -4.10
C ASN A 84 6.67 -1.70 -3.03
N GLY A 85 6.12 -1.37 -1.85
CA GLY A 85 5.83 -2.36 -0.80
C GLY A 85 7.05 -2.90 -0.04
N HIS A 86 8.20 -2.22 -0.09
CA HIS A 86 9.39 -2.59 0.71
C HIS A 86 9.29 -2.13 2.17
N LEU A 87 8.38 -1.20 2.45
CA LEU A 87 8.15 -0.60 3.76
C LEU A 87 6.63 -0.49 3.96
N PRO A 88 6.10 -0.78 5.15
CA PRO A 88 4.71 -0.48 5.47
C PRO A 88 4.49 1.04 5.51
N MET A 89 3.39 1.49 4.91
CA MET A 89 2.93 2.87 5.02
C MET A 89 2.32 3.11 6.40
N ARG A 90 2.68 4.24 7.01
CA ARG A 90 1.97 4.75 8.19
C ARG A 90 0.70 5.46 7.73
N LEU A 91 -0.32 5.54 8.60
CA LEU A 91 -1.52 6.35 8.33
C LEU A 91 -1.17 7.81 8.02
N SER A 92 -0.11 8.36 8.63
CA SER A 92 0.37 9.71 8.32
C SER A 92 1.00 9.83 6.92
N ASP A 93 1.61 8.77 6.38
CA ASP A 93 2.09 8.76 4.99
C ASP A 93 0.89 8.83 4.04
N ILE A 94 -0.15 8.05 4.33
CA ILE A 94 -1.40 8.00 3.58
C ILE A 94 -2.09 9.38 3.58
N GLY A 95 -2.22 10.01 4.75
CA GLY A 95 -2.84 11.33 4.87
C GLY A 95 -2.08 12.41 4.08
N LYS A 96 -0.75 12.45 4.16
CA LYS A 96 0.07 13.41 3.39
C LYS A 96 -0.13 13.26 1.89
N VAL A 97 -0.04 12.03 1.39
CA VAL A 97 -0.22 11.75 -0.04
C VAL A 97 -1.67 12.02 -0.47
N GLY A 98 -2.63 11.66 0.37
CA GLY A 98 -4.06 11.90 0.13
C GLY A 98 -4.40 13.37 -0.03
N ILE A 99 -3.86 14.25 0.83
CA ILE A 99 -4.04 15.70 0.73
C ILE A 99 -3.44 16.25 -0.56
N VAL A 100 -2.19 15.89 -0.89
CA VAL A 100 -1.48 16.42 -2.07
C VAL A 100 -2.13 15.98 -3.39
N LEU A 101 -2.69 14.77 -3.43
CA LEU A 101 -3.27 14.20 -4.65
C LEU A 101 -4.81 14.26 -4.68
N ASP A 102 -5.43 14.90 -3.70
CA ASP A 102 -6.89 14.94 -3.51
C ASP A 102 -7.53 13.54 -3.59
N ILE A 103 -6.91 12.56 -2.91
CA ILE A 103 -7.41 11.19 -2.85
C ILE A 103 -8.24 11.01 -1.58
N ALA A 104 -9.54 10.78 -1.76
CA ALA A 104 -10.41 10.27 -0.71
C ALA A 104 -10.22 8.74 -0.56
N ILE A 105 -10.03 8.28 0.68
CA ILE A 105 -9.94 6.84 0.99
C ILE A 105 -11.16 6.49 1.82
N PRO A 106 -12.27 6.06 1.18
CA PRO A 106 -13.40 5.56 1.94
C PRO A 106 -13.01 4.23 2.60
N PHE A 107 -13.25 4.13 3.91
CA PHE A 107 -13.24 2.83 4.59
C PHE A 107 -14.64 2.26 4.52
N ARG A 108 -14.84 1.23 3.70
CA ARG A 108 -16.15 0.58 3.60
C ARG A 108 -16.11 -0.81 4.23
N PRO A 109 -17.17 -1.23 4.93
CA PRO A 109 -17.23 -2.58 5.52
C PRO A 109 -16.94 -3.69 4.50
N GLU A 110 -17.41 -3.55 3.27
CA GLU A 110 -17.18 -4.50 2.18
C GLU A 110 -15.71 -4.63 1.74
N ASP A 111 -14.85 -3.65 2.04
CA ASP A 111 -13.40 -3.78 1.80
C ASP A 111 -12.75 -4.86 2.69
N PHE A 112 -13.43 -5.21 3.78
CA PHE A 112 -13.03 -6.24 4.74
C PHE A 112 -13.85 -7.53 4.58
N VAL A 113 -14.89 -7.52 3.73
CA VAL A 113 -15.86 -8.59 3.57
C VAL A 113 -15.98 -8.93 2.08
N GLY A 114 -15.01 -9.65 1.52
CA GLY A 114 -15.08 -10.08 0.12
C GLY A 114 -13.96 -11.02 -0.33
N ASP A 115 -14.35 -12.22 -0.81
CA ASP A 115 -13.73 -13.26 -1.68
C ASP A 115 -12.22 -13.58 -1.67
N GLN A 116 -11.35 -12.80 -1.03
CA GLN A 116 -9.96 -13.19 -0.80
C GLN A 116 -9.77 -13.97 0.50
N PHE A 117 -10.74 -13.85 1.41
CA PHE A 117 -10.76 -14.53 2.69
C PHE A 117 -12.23 -14.76 3.06
N THR A 118 -12.84 -15.83 2.55
CA THR A 118 -14.18 -16.23 3.00
C THR A 118 -14.18 -16.37 4.51
N LEU A 119 -14.93 -15.49 5.19
CA LEU A 119 -15.37 -15.70 6.56
C LEU A 119 -16.17 -17.00 6.55
N ARG A 120 -15.62 -18.07 7.13
CA ARG A 120 -16.44 -19.22 7.50
C ARG A 120 -17.38 -18.76 8.62
N ARG A 121 -18.67 -18.98 8.40
CA ARG A 121 -19.69 -18.97 9.44
C ARG A 121 -19.34 -19.97 10.53
#